data_AF-A0A1X0IW04-F1
#
_entry.id   AF-A0A1X0IW04-F1
#
_cell.length_a   1.000
_cell.length_b   1.000
_cell.length_c   1.000
_cell.angle_alpha   90.00
_cell.angle_beta   90.00
_cell.angle_gamma   90.00
#
_symmetry.space_group_name_H-M   'P 1'
#
loop_
_entity.id
_entity.type
_entity.pdbx_description
1 polymer ?
#
loop_
_entity_poly.entity_id
_entity_poly.type
_entity_poly.pdbx_seq_one_letter_code
_entity_poly.pdbx_strand_id
1 'polypeptide(L)'
;MGGGAPGASDTAVVDKHPKVLVWAAVGLVVVAACCHLFVSLAVYPTAVYWMTYYVPNYAFGFVRRGLGGEIIRMLPDADYFPAAYTMMWAPAVVWLAALGGLVWLILSSGEQTPRRVMLALLLPVLPFALSYAVYTPRPELYAMSALVVLGIALTRLQSNRSLLIASIVYGLTIAVLALIHEGIPLEVALGAALAISVLPGHLEPGRRRLCAIAAVGPGLGAIAAIAAFSRNDVGTRLCEQLPHKQIERPFPSDPMAYLVGRPVMKTDFHSWVCNFERSMVDARVTDGLHKVGTFGAGPLLASFVVGVLYFVVSLWATQSCSGVAVSALLSEVRGKLTAPILGLAAMVPLFITAVDWTRWWVLITFNVVLICVLYTTSRPEIDQPTTRRHVWIFLCVITIFAVIPTGAALHIGGPNF
;
A
#
# COMPACT_ATOMS: atom_id res chain seq x y z
N MET A 1 -40.95 -2.84 -47.10
CA MET A 1 -40.58 -3.84 -46.08
C MET A 1 -39.05 -3.89 -46.07
N GLY A 2 -38.29 -3.38 -45.11
CA GLY A 2 -38.53 -3.16 -43.69
C GLY A 2 -37.53 -4.02 -42.91
N GLY A 3 -36.50 -3.38 -42.34
CA GLY A 3 -35.50 -4.02 -41.46
C GLY A 3 -34.09 -3.50 -41.79
N GLY A 4 -33.47 -2.60 -41.06
CA GLY A 4 -33.61 -2.26 -39.64
C GLY A 4 -32.19 -2.25 -39.08
N ALA A 5 -31.45 -1.17 -39.34
CA ALA A 5 -30.12 -0.97 -38.77
C ALA A 5 -30.26 -0.59 -37.28
N PRO A 6 -29.64 -1.30 -36.33
CA PRO A 6 -29.59 -0.84 -34.96
C PRO A 6 -28.54 0.27 -34.85
N GLY A 7 -29.00 1.51 -35.05
CA GLY A 7 -28.33 2.70 -34.54
C GLY A 7 -28.54 2.76 -33.03
N ALA A 8 -27.54 2.30 -32.26
CA ALA A 8 -27.38 2.72 -30.88
C ALA A 8 -26.42 3.92 -30.89
N SER A 9 -26.99 5.13 -31.02
CA SER A 9 -26.28 6.35 -30.69
C SER A 9 -25.99 6.34 -29.19
N ASP A 10 -24.82 5.82 -28.81
CA ASP A 10 -24.23 6.12 -27.50
C ASP A 10 -23.94 7.62 -27.49
N THR A 11 -24.95 8.40 -27.10
CA THR A 11 -24.90 9.85 -27.06
C THR A 11 -23.75 10.26 -26.14
N ALA A 12 -22.68 10.79 -26.74
CA ALA A 12 -21.62 11.47 -26.02
C ALA A 12 -22.28 12.48 -25.07
N VAL A 13 -21.99 12.34 -23.78
CA VAL A 13 -22.57 13.22 -22.77
C VAL A 13 -21.89 14.57 -22.88
N VAL A 14 -22.57 15.51 -23.54
CA VAL A 14 -22.38 16.95 -23.28
C VAL A 14 -23.32 17.29 -22.12
N ASP A 15 -23.00 16.82 -20.91
CA ASP A 15 -23.76 17.23 -19.72
C ASP A 15 -23.48 18.72 -19.46
N LYS A 16 -24.52 19.47 -19.09
CA LYS A 16 -24.39 20.88 -18.67
C LYS A 16 -23.81 21.04 -17.26
N HIS A 17 -23.58 19.95 -16.52
CA HIS A 17 -23.16 19.97 -15.11
C HIS A 17 -21.97 19.08 -14.70
N PRO A 18 -20.95 18.80 -15.54
CA PRO A 18 -19.81 17.96 -15.16
C PRO A 18 -19.05 18.56 -13.96
N LYS A 19 -19.02 19.89 -13.83
CA LYS A 19 -18.41 20.59 -12.70
C LYS A 19 -19.10 20.24 -11.37
N VAL A 20 -20.43 20.18 -11.33
CA VAL A 20 -21.19 19.86 -10.11
C VAL A 20 -20.89 18.44 -9.66
N LEU A 21 -20.83 17.50 -10.62
CA LEU A 21 -20.53 16.10 -10.33
C LEU A 21 -19.11 15.91 -9.76
N VAL A 22 -18.14 16.62 -10.33
CA VAL A 22 -16.76 16.62 -9.87
C VAL A 22 -16.66 17.20 -8.46
N TRP A 23 -17.31 18.35 -8.20
CA TRP A 23 -17.33 18.94 -6.86
C TRP A 23 -18.02 18.04 -5.83
N ALA A 24 -19.10 17.36 -6.20
CA ALA A 24 -19.77 16.39 -5.34
C ALA A 24 -18.85 15.19 -5.02
N ALA A 25 -18.13 14.66 -6.00
CA ALA A 25 -17.16 13.59 -5.80
C ALA A 25 -15.98 14.03 -4.92
N VAL A 26 -15.47 15.25 -5.11
CA VAL A 26 -14.45 15.85 -4.23
C VAL A 26 -14.98 15.95 -2.81
N GLY A 27 -16.18 16.51 -2.63
CA GLY A 27 -16.83 16.63 -1.33
C GLY A 27 -17.00 15.28 -0.64
N LEU A 28 -17.42 14.25 -1.39
CA LEU A 28 -17.54 12.88 -0.89
C LEU A 28 -16.20 12.32 -0.41
N VAL A 29 -15.12 12.48 -1.19
CA VAL A 29 -13.78 12.00 -0.80
C VAL A 29 -13.29 12.71 0.46
N VAL A 30 -13.50 14.03 0.56
CA VAL A 30 -13.12 14.81 1.75
C VAL A 30 -13.92 14.38 2.98
N VAL A 31 -15.24 14.24 2.85
CA VAL A 31 -16.10 13.76 3.95
C VAL A 31 -15.69 12.36 4.39
N ALA A 32 -15.47 11.45 3.43
CA ALA A 32 -14.98 10.10 3.72
C ALA A 32 -13.63 10.10 4.43
N ALA A 33 -12.69 10.96 4.00
CA ALA A 33 -11.40 11.15 4.67
C ALA A 33 -11.57 11.57 6.13
N CYS A 34 -12.41 12.58 6.39
CA CYS A 34 -12.72 13.03 7.73
C CYS A 34 -13.38 11.93 8.57
N CYS A 35 -14.31 11.17 7.99
CA CYS A 35 -14.95 10.04 8.66
C CYS A 35 -13.95 8.93 9.00
N HIS A 36 -13.08 8.53 8.07
CA HIS A 36 -12.05 7.52 8.33
C HIS A 36 -11.06 7.97 9.40
N LEU A 37 -10.64 9.24 9.35
CA LEU A 37 -9.75 9.81 10.35
C LEU A 37 -10.43 9.84 11.73
N PHE A 38 -11.69 10.28 11.80
CA PHE A 38 -12.46 10.25 13.03
C PHE A 38 -12.60 8.83 13.59
N VAL A 39 -12.94 7.86 12.73
CA VAL A 39 -13.05 6.46 13.16
C VAL A 39 -11.71 5.94 13.68
N SER A 40 -10.61 6.18 12.96
CA SER A 40 -9.28 5.69 13.37
C SER A 40 -8.76 6.37 14.65
N LEU A 41 -9.06 7.66 14.86
CA LEU A 41 -8.57 8.40 16.01
C LEU A 41 -9.46 8.28 17.26
N ALA A 42 -10.78 8.24 17.08
CA ALA A 42 -11.74 8.34 18.19
C ALA A 42 -12.53 7.05 18.45
N VAL A 43 -12.70 6.18 17.44
CA VAL A 43 -13.58 5.00 17.54
C VAL A 43 -12.79 3.70 17.61
N TYR A 44 -11.65 3.62 16.92
CA TYR A 44 -10.82 2.42 16.83
C TYR A 44 -9.33 2.81 16.86
N PRO A 45 -8.82 3.30 18.01
CA PRO A 45 -7.45 3.79 18.11
C PRO A 45 -6.44 2.64 18.07
N THR A 46 -6.03 2.27 16.85
CA THR A 46 -5.03 1.22 16.61
C THR A 46 -3.59 1.71 16.71
N ALA A 47 -3.39 3.00 16.99
CA ALA A 47 -2.06 3.63 16.99
C ALA A 47 -1.05 2.88 17.86
N VAL A 48 -1.45 2.48 19.07
CA VAL A 48 -0.61 1.70 19.99
C VAL A 48 -0.11 0.40 19.36
N TYR A 49 -0.96 -0.28 18.59
CA TYR A 49 -0.59 -1.51 17.90
C TYR A 49 0.47 -1.26 16.82
N TRP A 50 0.36 -0.16 16.09
CA TRP A 50 1.32 0.18 15.05
C TRP A 50 2.65 0.70 15.60
N MET A 51 2.67 1.28 16.79
CA MET A 51 3.91 1.70 17.46
C MET A 51 4.87 0.55 17.73
N THR A 52 4.38 -0.70 17.83
CA THR A 52 5.27 -1.84 18.12
C THR A 52 6.26 -2.15 17.01
N TYR A 53 6.00 -1.69 15.77
CA TYR A 53 6.98 -1.74 14.68
C TYR A 53 8.29 -1.01 14.98
N TYR A 54 8.26 -0.05 15.92
CA TYR A 54 9.41 0.78 16.29
C TYR A 54 9.94 0.45 17.69
N VAL A 55 9.51 -0.67 18.27
CA VAL A 55 10.06 -1.20 19.53
C VAL A 55 11.45 -1.84 19.33
N PRO A 56 11.66 -2.70 18.31
CA PRO A 56 12.97 -3.31 18.07
C PRO A 56 14.04 -2.24 17.80
N ASN A 57 15.22 -2.40 18.42
CA ASN A 57 16.38 -1.52 18.25
C ASN A 57 17.69 -2.32 18.28
N TYR A 58 18.83 -1.66 18.04
CA TYR A 58 20.13 -2.34 17.91
C TYR A 58 20.97 -2.38 19.20
N ALA A 59 20.42 -2.01 20.35
CA ALA A 59 21.17 -1.94 21.62
C ALA A 59 21.82 -3.29 22.01
N PHE A 60 21.22 -4.41 21.60
CA PHE A 60 21.69 -5.76 21.95
C PHE A 60 22.20 -6.56 20.73
N GLY A 61 22.54 -5.84 19.66
CA GLY A 61 23.03 -6.41 18.40
C GLY A 61 22.05 -6.23 17.25
N PHE A 62 22.42 -6.77 16.09
CA PHE A 62 21.61 -6.64 14.88
C PHE A 62 20.35 -7.52 14.95
N VAL A 63 19.18 -6.90 14.76
CA VAL A 63 17.86 -7.54 14.81
C VAL A 63 16.98 -7.11 13.64
N ARG A 64 16.02 -7.93 13.24
CA ARG A 64 14.93 -7.51 12.34
C ARG A 64 14.19 -6.28 12.91
N ARG A 65 13.76 -5.37 12.04
CA ARG A 65 13.03 -4.13 12.37
C ARG A 65 13.77 -3.13 13.26
N GLY A 66 15.06 -3.32 13.52
CA GLY A 66 15.79 -2.54 14.51
C GLY A 66 16.01 -1.07 14.15
N LEU A 67 16.00 -0.68 12.87
CA LEU A 67 16.36 0.70 12.49
C LEU A 67 15.33 1.72 13.01
N GLY A 68 14.04 1.36 13.02
CA GLY A 68 12.98 2.25 13.48
C GLY A 68 13.12 2.61 14.96
N GLY A 69 13.31 1.61 15.82
CA GLY A 69 13.52 1.85 17.25
C GLY A 69 14.89 2.42 17.56
N GLU A 70 15.91 2.13 16.75
CA GLU A 70 17.24 2.74 16.89
C GLU A 70 17.18 4.27 16.70
N ILE A 71 16.41 4.76 15.72
CA ILE A 71 16.19 6.21 15.53
C ILE A 71 15.55 6.83 16.77
N ILE A 72 14.55 6.17 17.35
CA ILE A 72 13.89 6.65 18.59
C ILE A 72 14.87 6.66 19.75
N ARG A 73 15.72 5.64 19.87
CA ARG A 73 16.74 5.50 20.93
C ARG A 73 17.81 6.59 20.89
N MET A 74 18.03 7.24 19.74
CA MET A 74 18.96 8.37 19.64
C MET A 74 18.40 9.67 20.25
N LEU A 75 17.11 9.70 20.59
CA LEU A 75 16.45 10.84 21.23
C LEU A 75 16.42 10.66 22.76
N PRO A 76 16.22 11.74 23.54
CA PRO A 76 16.04 11.64 24.98
C PRO A 76 14.88 10.69 25.35
N ASP A 77 15.02 9.93 26.44
CA ASP A 77 14.01 8.96 26.88
C ASP A 77 12.62 9.59 27.12
N ALA A 78 12.59 10.86 27.53
CA ALA A 78 11.36 11.62 27.72
C ALA A 78 10.53 11.77 26.42
N ASP A 79 11.20 11.68 25.26
CA ASP A 79 10.60 11.86 23.94
C ASP A 79 10.20 10.53 23.28
N TYR A 80 10.36 9.38 23.94
CA TYR A 80 10.08 8.06 23.37
C TYR A 80 8.68 7.98 22.73
N PHE A 81 7.64 8.36 23.46
CA PHE A 81 6.26 8.28 22.95
C PHE A 81 6.00 9.28 21.83
N PRO A 82 6.30 10.59 21.97
CA PRO A 82 6.21 11.54 20.85
C PRO A 82 6.95 11.07 19.59
N ALA A 83 8.17 10.55 19.75
CA ALA A 83 8.97 10.02 18.65
C ALA A 83 8.32 8.79 18.01
N ALA A 84 7.87 7.82 18.81
CA ALA A 84 7.18 6.63 18.31
C ALA A 84 5.87 6.96 17.57
N TYR A 85 5.06 7.89 18.08
CA TYR A 85 3.87 8.37 17.38
C TYR A 85 4.20 9.09 16.07
N THR A 86 5.27 9.90 16.07
CA THR A 86 5.74 10.60 14.87
C THR A 86 6.22 9.59 13.82
N MET A 87 7.04 8.63 14.21
CA MET A 87 7.54 7.55 13.35
C MET A 87 6.39 6.70 12.80
N MET A 88 5.33 6.48 13.58
CA MET A 88 4.13 5.76 13.13
C MET A 88 3.36 6.55 12.07
N TRP A 89 3.08 7.84 12.27
CA TRP A 89 2.29 8.64 11.31
C TRP A 89 3.08 9.14 10.09
N ALA A 90 4.40 9.27 10.20
CA ALA A 90 5.23 9.78 9.11
C ALA A 90 5.10 8.99 7.79
N PRO A 91 5.06 7.64 7.75
CA PRO A 91 4.78 6.88 6.53
C PRO A 91 3.46 7.27 5.87
N ALA A 92 2.39 7.49 6.65
CA ALA A 92 1.09 7.90 6.13
C ALA A 92 1.13 9.30 5.51
N VAL A 93 1.79 10.26 6.17
CA VAL A 93 1.96 11.62 5.63
C VAL A 93 2.74 11.59 4.31
N VAL A 94 3.87 10.86 4.26
CA VAL A 94 4.69 10.75 3.04
C VAL A 94 3.90 10.10 1.91
N TRP A 95 3.12 9.06 2.21
CA TRP A 95 2.25 8.42 1.24
C TRP A 95 1.15 9.33 0.71
N LEU A 96 0.46 10.07 1.57
CA LEU A 96 -0.57 11.02 1.13
C LEU A 96 0.03 12.14 0.26
N ALA A 97 1.26 12.59 0.56
CA ALA A 97 1.97 13.53 -0.29
C ALA A 97 2.33 12.92 -1.66
N ALA A 98 2.84 11.68 -1.70
CA ALA A 98 3.15 10.98 -2.95
C ALA A 98 1.89 10.73 -3.80
N LEU A 99 0.80 10.35 -3.15
CA LEU A 99 -0.52 10.18 -3.76
C LEU A 99 -1.04 11.51 -4.33
N GLY A 100 -0.92 12.61 -3.59
CA GLY A 100 -1.23 13.96 -4.07
C GLY A 100 -0.39 14.36 -5.28
N GLY A 101 0.91 14.02 -5.28
CA GLY A 101 1.80 14.22 -6.43
C GLY A 101 1.38 13.41 -7.66
N LEU A 102 0.90 12.18 -7.48
CA LEU A 102 0.38 11.35 -8.56
C LEU A 102 -0.95 11.88 -9.11
N VAL A 103 -1.86 12.33 -8.24
CA VAL A 103 -3.10 13.02 -8.63
C VAL A 103 -2.77 14.28 -9.44
N TRP A 104 -1.84 15.10 -8.96
CA TRP A 104 -1.36 16.28 -9.67
C TRP A 104 -0.81 15.92 -11.04
N LEU A 105 0.03 14.90 -11.13
CA LEU A 105 0.61 14.42 -12.39
C LEU A 105 -0.48 14.05 -13.43
N ILE A 106 -1.53 13.34 -13.01
CA ILE A 106 -2.63 12.93 -13.90
C ILE A 106 -3.37 14.16 -14.44
N LEU A 107 -3.62 15.15 -13.58
CA LEU A 107 -4.35 16.36 -13.92
C LEU A 107 -3.50 17.36 -14.73
N SER A 108 -2.18 17.30 -14.60
CA SER A 108 -1.25 18.25 -15.23
C SER A 108 -0.60 17.73 -16.53
N SER A 109 -0.77 16.46 -16.91
CA SER A 109 -0.09 15.87 -18.07
C SER A 109 -0.80 16.04 -19.41
N GLY A 110 -1.87 16.85 -19.49
CA GLY A 110 -2.61 17.12 -20.72
C GLY A 110 -3.81 18.06 -20.50
N GLU A 111 -4.74 18.09 -21.46
CA GLU A 111 -6.01 18.80 -21.29
C GLU A 111 -6.84 18.14 -20.17
N GLN A 112 -7.60 18.93 -19.42
CA GLN A 112 -8.45 18.41 -18.34
C GLN A 112 -9.68 17.71 -18.92
N THR A 113 -9.55 16.42 -19.22
CA THR A 113 -10.64 15.59 -19.71
C THR A 113 -11.41 14.94 -18.56
N PRO A 114 -12.69 14.57 -18.75
CA PRO A 114 -13.48 13.88 -17.73
C PRO A 114 -12.81 12.60 -17.22
N ARG A 115 -12.14 11.84 -18.09
CA ARG A 115 -11.45 10.59 -17.72
C ARG A 115 -10.27 10.84 -16.78
N ARG A 116 -9.46 11.88 -17.04
CA ARG A 116 -8.36 12.28 -16.13
C ARG A 116 -8.89 12.67 -14.76
N VAL A 117 -9.97 13.43 -14.72
CA VAL A 117 -10.60 13.84 -13.44
C VAL A 117 -11.19 12.63 -12.71
N MET A 118 -11.90 11.73 -13.40
CA MET A 118 -12.41 10.49 -12.81
C MET A 118 -11.28 9.63 -12.25
N LEU A 119 -10.19 9.44 -13.00
CA LEU A 119 -9.04 8.66 -12.55
C LEU A 119 -8.35 9.30 -11.33
N ALA A 120 -8.16 10.63 -11.36
CA ALA A 120 -7.59 11.39 -10.27
C ALA A 120 -8.43 11.31 -8.98
N LEU A 121 -9.76 11.29 -9.09
CA LEU A 121 -10.67 11.17 -7.95
C LEU A 121 -10.87 9.72 -7.47
N LEU A 122 -10.67 8.73 -8.35
CA LEU A 122 -10.70 7.32 -7.97
C LEU A 122 -9.49 6.96 -7.10
N LEU A 123 -8.32 7.51 -7.42
CA LEU A 123 -7.05 7.08 -6.81
C LEU A 123 -7.03 7.19 -5.26
N PRO A 124 -7.55 8.26 -4.62
CA PRO A 124 -7.55 8.38 -3.16
C PRO A 124 -8.44 7.38 -2.43
N VAL A 125 -9.46 6.84 -3.09
CA VAL A 125 -10.40 5.89 -2.46
C VAL A 125 -10.03 4.43 -2.72
N LEU A 126 -9.06 4.15 -3.59
CA LEU A 126 -8.67 2.76 -3.87
C LEU A 126 -8.20 2.04 -2.60
N PRO A 127 -8.29 0.69 -2.56
CA PRO A 127 -8.04 -0.08 -1.34
C PRO A 127 -6.68 0.13 -0.66
N PHE A 128 -5.68 0.61 -1.40
CA PHE A 128 -4.31 0.88 -0.95
C PHE A 128 -4.03 2.36 -0.66
N ALA A 129 -5.01 3.25 -0.78
CA ALA A 129 -4.81 4.70 -0.75
C ALA A 129 -5.07 5.31 0.64
N LEU A 130 -6.08 6.19 0.76
CA LEU A 130 -6.33 6.97 1.98
C LEU A 130 -6.75 6.09 3.16
N SER A 131 -7.77 5.25 2.95
CA SER A 131 -8.28 4.35 4.00
C SER A 131 -7.16 3.45 4.52
N TYR A 132 -6.35 2.88 3.62
CA TYR A 132 -5.20 2.07 3.97
C TYR A 132 -4.22 2.80 4.89
N ALA A 133 -3.83 4.02 4.53
CA ALA A 133 -2.86 4.80 5.28
C ALA A 133 -3.35 5.23 6.67
N VAL A 134 -4.66 5.48 6.81
CA VAL A 134 -5.28 5.95 8.07
C VAL A 134 -5.51 4.80 9.06
N TYR A 135 -5.90 3.62 8.58
CA TYR A 135 -6.09 2.44 9.45
C TYR A 135 -4.81 1.65 9.67
N THR A 136 -3.84 1.77 8.75
CA THR A 136 -2.64 0.95 8.71
C THR A 136 -1.40 1.81 8.44
N PRO A 137 -1.02 2.74 9.34
CA PRO A 137 0.15 3.61 9.18
C PRO A 137 1.46 2.84 9.35
N ARG A 138 1.71 1.86 8.46
CA ARG A 138 2.86 0.96 8.48
C ARG A 138 4.04 1.53 7.69
N PRO A 139 5.28 1.10 8.00
CA PRO A 139 6.47 1.49 7.25
C PRO A 139 6.43 1.21 5.74
N GLU A 140 5.63 0.23 5.29
CA GLU A 140 5.47 -0.13 3.87
C GLU A 140 4.97 1.05 3.00
N LEU A 141 4.26 2.01 3.60
CA LEU A 141 3.82 3.24 2.93
C LEU A 141 4.99 4.07 2.39
N TYR A 142 6.17 4.02 3.04
CA TYR A 142 7.38 4.64 2.49
C TYR A 142 7.83 3.97 1.19
N ALA A 143 7.76 2.64 1.12
CA ALA A 143 8.15 1.89 -0.06
C ALA A 143 7.15 2.11 -1.20
N MET A 144 5.86 2.17 -0.88
CA MET A 144 4.81 2.54 -1.84
C MET A 144 5.06 3.94 -2.40
N SER A 145 5.41 4.92 -1.55
CA SER A 145 5.77 6.28 -1.96
C SER A 145 7.01 6.29 -2.87
N ALA A 146 8.06 5.54 -2.50
CA ALA A 146 9.26 5.42 -3.31
C ALA A 146 8.97 4.79 -4.68
N LEU A 147 8.04 3.83 -4.75
CA LEU A 147 7.64 3.21 -6.01
C LEU A 147 6.84 4.17 -6.90
N VAL A 148 5.99 5.02 -6.31
CA VAL A 148 5.33 6.13 -7.05
C VAL A 148 6.40 7.04 -7.66
N VAL A 149 7.38 7.49 -6.87
CA VAL A 149 8.47 8.37 -7.35
C VAL A 149 9.28 7.68 -8.46
N LEU A 150 9.64 6.41 -8.30
CA LEU A 150 10.31 5.64 -9.35
C LEU A 150 9.46 5.58 -10.61
N GLY A 151 8.18 5.22 -10.49
CA GLY A 151 7.27 5.13 -11.62
C GLY A 151 7.16 6.46 -12.39
N ILE A 152 7.02 7.58 -11.67
CA ILE A 152 7.02 8.92 -12.27
C ILE A 152 8.36 9.19 -12.97
N ALA A 153 9.49 8.90 -12.32
CA ALA A 153 10.81 9.08 -12.92
C ALA A 153 10.96 8.26 -14.21
N LEU A 154 10.51 7.01 -14.24
CA LEU A 154 10.55 6.14 -15.43
C LEU A 154 9.70 6.67 -16.59
N THR A 155 8.63 7.42 -16.31
CA THR A 155 7.81 8.07 -17.37
C THR A 155 8.41 9.37 -17.89
N ARG A 156 9.27 10.04 -17.11
CA ARG A 156 9.77 11.38 -17.43
C ARG A 156 11.21 11.39 -17.94
N LEU A 157 12.04 10.47 -17.47
CA LEU A 157 13.45 10.40 -17.82
C LEU A 157 13.64 9.70 -19.18
N GLN A 158 14.48 10.29 -20.03
CA GLN A 158 14.77 9.77 -21.38
C GLN A 158 16.15 9.12 -21.51
N SER A 159 17.04 9.34 -20.54
CA SER A 159 18.41 8.82 -20.59
C SER A 159 18.53 7.50 -19.82
N ASN A 160 19.16 6.50 -20.46
CA ASN A 160 19.50 5.23 -19.85
C ASN A 160 20.28 5.39 -18.53
N ARG A 161 21.16 6.39 -18.44
CA ARG A 161 21.94 6.67 -17.23
C ARG A 161 21.05 7.16 -16.09
N SER A 162 20.14 8.09 -16.38
CA SER A 162 19.21 8.63 -15.38
C SER A 162 18.23 7.56 -14.88
N LEU A 163 17.74 6.68 -15.77
CA LEU A 163 16.88 5.56 -15.40
C LEU A 163 17.60 4.56 -14.49
N LEU A 164 18.87 4.27 -14.77
CA LEU A 164 19.70 3.41 -13.92
C LEU A 164 19.94 4.05 -12.55
N ILE A 165 20.29 5.35 -12.49
CA ILE A 165 20.47 6.07 -11.23
C ILE A 165 19.19 6.06 -10.40
N ALA A 166 18.03 6.34 -11.02
CA ALA A 166 16.74 6.29 -10.34
C ALA A 166 16.44 4.89 -9.77
N SER A 167 16.77 3.83 -10.54
CA SER A 167 16.62 2.44 -10.10
C SER A 167 17.55 2.09 -8.93
N ILE A 168 18.80 2.56 -8.94
CA ILE A 168 19.77 2.38 -7.84
C ILE A 168 19.29 3.10 -6.58
N VAL A 169 18.89 4.38 -6.70
CA VAL A 169 18.39 5.17 -5.56
C VAL A 169 17.17 4.50 -4.95
N TYR A 170 16.23 4.04 -5.78
CA TYR A 170 15.08 3.27 -5.32
C TYR A 170 15.51 1.99 -4.61
N GLY A 171 16.38 1.16 -5.21
CA GLY A 171 16.81 -0.10 -4.62
C GLY A 171 17.52 0.08 -3.28
N LEU A 172 18.41 1.07 -3.16
CA LEU A 172 19.06 1.42 -1.89
C LEU A 172 18.05 1.91 -0.85
N THR A 173 17.05 2.70 -1.27
CA THR A 173 15.95 3.13 -0.40
C THR A 173 15.21 1.92 0.17
N ILE A 174 14.85 0.96 -0.69
CA ILE A 174 14.17 -0.28 -0.29
C ILE A 174 15.06 -1.13 0.64
N ALA A 175 16.37 -1.18 0.40
CA ALA A 175 17.31 -1.87 1.29
C ALA A 175 17.36 -1.26 2.70
N VAL A 176 17.37 0.07 2.81
CA VAL A 176 17.30 0.76 4.10
C VAL A 176 15.94 0.52 4.78
N LEU A 177 14.84 0.61 4.03
CA LEU A 177 13.51 0.34 4.56
C LEU A 177 13.34 -1.11 5.05
N ALA A 178 14.07 -2.08 4.47
CA ALA A 178 14.10 -3.45 4.96
C ALA A 178 14.57 -3.55 6.43
N LEU A 179 15.43 -2.63 6.88
CA LEU A 179 15.90 -2.57 8.25
C LEU A 179 14.84 -2.06 9.24
N ILE A 180 13.82 -1.33 8.75
CA ILE A 180 12.64 -0.91 9.51
C ILE A 180 11.57 -2.01 9.45
N HIS A 181 11.33 -2.57 8.27
CA HIS A 181 10.44 -3.70 8.09
C HIS A 181 10.95 -4.62 6.97
N GLU A 182 11.36 -5.81 7.37
CA GLU A 182 11.98 -6.85 6.55
C GLU A 182 11.11 -7.36 5.40
N GLY A 183 9.78 -7.19 5.48
CA GLY A 183 8.85 -7.60 4.42
C GLY A 183 8.85 -6.67 3.21
N ILE A 184 9.25 -5.41 3.40
CA ILE A 184 9.11 -4.34 2.40
C ILE A 184 9.68 -4.70 1.03
N PRO A 185 10.92 -5.24 0.91
CA PRO A 185 11.45 -5.53 -0.42
C PRO A 185 10.66 -6.57 -1.21
N LEU A 186 10.01 -7.52 -0.53
CA LEU A 186 9.13 -8.50 -1.17
C LEU A 186 7.82 -7.84 -1.63
N GLU A 187 7.26 -6.96 -0.80
CA GLU A 187 5.99 -6.28 -1.03
C GLU A 187 5.98 -5.40 -2.28
N VAL A 188 7.11 -4.78 -2.66
CA VAL A 188 7.19 -3.85 -3.80
C VAL A 188 8.02 -4.35 -4.99
N ALA A 189 8.58 -5.56 -4.91
CA ALA A 189 9.40 -6.14 -5.99
C ALA A 189 8.59 -6.29 -7.29
N LEU A 190 7.33 -6.74 -7.21
CA LEU A 190 6.44 -6.86 -8.35
C LEU A 190 6.22 -5.51 -9.05
N GLY A 191 5.91 -4.47 -8.27
CA GLY A 191 5.64 -3.14 -8.81
C GLY A 191 6.87 -2.53 -9.50
N ALA A 192 8.05 -2.63 -8.89
CA ALA A 192 9.30 -2.17 -9.51
C ALA A 192 9.63 -2.93 -10.80
N ALA A 193 9.47 -4.25 -10.79
CA ALA A 193 9.70 -5.09 -11.97
C ALA A 193 8.72 -4.77 -13.12
N LEU A 194 7.45 -4.56 -12.80
CA LEU A 194 6.44 -4.12 -13.77
C LEU A 194 6.75 -2.72 -14.31
N ALA A 195 7.07 -1.76 -13.44
CA ALA A 195 7.38 -0.38 -13.81
C ALA A 195 8.51 -0.32 -14.84
N ILE A 196 9.61 -1.03 -14.58
CA ILE A 196 10.80 -1.07 -15.45
C ILE A 196 10.53 -1.84 -16.75
N SER A 197 9.61 -2.81 -16.72
CA SER A 197 9.26 -3.59 -17.91
C SER A 197 8.35 -2.83 -18.87
N VAL A 198 7.46 -1.98 -18.33
CA VAL A 198 6.39 -1.31 -19.06
C VAL A 198 6.72 0.14 -19.40
N LEU A 199 7.05 0.95 -18.40
CA LEU A 199 7.04 2.41 -18.53
C LEU A 199 8.16 2.94 -19.46
N PRO A 200 9.42 2.48 -19.35
CA PRO A 200 10.47 2.91 -20.27
C PRO A 200 10.48 2.05 -21.55
N GLY A 201 9.67 2.45 -22.52
CA GLY A 201 9.56 1.74 -23.81
C GLY A 201 10.85 1.68 -24.63
N HIS A 202 11.74 2.67 -24.47
CA HIS A 202 13.00 2.80 -25.22
C HIS A 202 14.18 2.01 -24.65
N LEU A 203 14.04 1.40 -23.46
CA LEU A 203 15.16 0.65 -22.85
C LEU A 203 15.49 -0.63 -23.61
N GLU A 204 16.76 -0.79 -23.96
CA GLU A 204 17.30 -2.05 -24.47
C GLU A 204 17.15 -3.19 -23.43
N PRO A 205 17.00 -4.46 -23.87
CA PRO A 205 16.80 -5.59 -22.97
C PRO A 205 17.86 -5.72 -21.87
N GLY A 206 19.15 -5.52 -22.19
CA GLY A 206 20.24 -5.60 -21.22
C GLY A 206 20.17 -4.51 -20.15
N ARG A 207 19.90 -3.27 -20.56
CA ARG A 207 19.75 -2.12 -19.65
C ARG A 207 18.49 -2.24 -18.79
N ARG A 208 17.40 -2.76 -19.34
CA ARG A 208 16.18 -3.07 -18.59
C ARG A 208 16.45 -4.08 -17.47
N ARG A 209 17.18 -5.16 -17.76
CA ARG A 209 17.58 -6.16 -16.76
C ARG A 209 18.46 -5.53 -15.68
N LEU A 210 19.44 -4.71 -16.06
CA LEU A 210 20.29 -4.02 -15.10
C LEU A 210 19.49 -3.08 -14.18
N CYS A 211 18.54 -2.31 -14.72
CA CYS A 211 17.66 -1.46 -13.92
C CYS A 211 16.81 -2.29 -12.96
N ALA A 212 16.24 -3.41 -13.43
CA ALA A 212 15.44 -4.31 -12.58
C ALA A 212 16.27 -4.91 -11.45
N ILE A 213 17.50 -5.36 -11.73
CA ILE A 213 18.44 -5.86 -10.72
C ILE A 213 18.82 -4.74 -9.75
N ALA A 214 19.10 -3.53 -10.23
CA ALA A 214 19.44 -2.39 -9.38
C ALA A 214 18.27 -1.97 -8.46
N ALA A 215 17.03 -2.09 -8.93
CA ALA A 215 15.84 -1.72 -8.18
C ALA A 215 15.43 -2.76 -7.14
N VAL A 216 15.60 -4.06 -7.42
CA VAL A 216 15.11 -5.16 -6.55
C VAL A 216 16.25 -5.81 -5.76
N GLY A 217 17.43 -5.94 -6.36
CA GLY A 217 18.58 -6.66 -5.82
C GLY A 217 19.06 -6.17 -4.45
N PRO A 218 19.27 -4.85 -4.22
CA PRO A 218 19.70 -4.36 -2.92
C PRO A 218 18.73 -4.71 -1.79
N GLY A 219 17.41 -4.61 -2.04
CA GLY A 219 16.38 -4.97 -1.08
C GLY A 219 16.38 -6.47 -0.74
N LEU A 220 16.48 -7.34 -1.75
CA LEU A 220 16.61 -8.78 -1.53
C LEU A 220 17.90 -9.13 -0.77
N GLY A 221 19.01 -8.45 -1.07
CA GLY A 221 20.27 -8.58 -0.34
C GLY A 221 20.13 -8.18 1.12
N ALA A 222 19.42 -7.09 1.41
CA ALA A 222 19.13 -6.66 2.78
C ALA A 222 18.28 -7.70 3.54
N ILE A 223 17.24 -8.27 2.92
CA ILE A 223 16.46 -9.36 3.54
C ILE A 223 17.35 -10.57 3.84
N ALA A 224 18.19 -10.98 2.89
CA ALA A 224 19.10 -12.11 3.10
C ALA A 224 20.07 -11.84 4.25
N ALA A 225 20.61 -10.62 4.35
CA ALA A 225 21.45 -10.20 5.47
C ALA A 225 20.69 -10.19 6.81
N ILE A 226 19.46 -9.67 6.84
CA ILE A 226 18.59 -9.73 8.03
C ILE A 226 18.37 -11.20 8.45
N ALA A 227 18.01 -12.06 7.51
CA ALA A 227 17.78 -13.47 7.80
C ALA A 227 19.02 -14.21 8.31
N ALA A 228 20.21 -13.87 7.80
CA ALA A 228 21.47 -14.53 8.17
C ALA A 228 22.06 -14.01 9.49
N PHE A 229 21.92 -12.71 9.77
CA PHE A 229 22.64 -12.06 10.87
C PHE A 229 21.74 -11.57 12.01
N SER A 230 20.40 -11.63 11.88
CA SER A 230 19.48 -11.20 12.94
C SER A 230 19.57 -12.12 14.15
N ARG A 231 19.74 -11.53 15.33
CA ARG A 231 19.54 -12.21 16.61
C ARG A 231 18.05 -12.43 16.88
N ASN A 232 17.75 -13.54 17.56
CA ASN A 232 16.38 -13.95 17.91
C ASN A 232 16.30 -14.35 19.40
N ASP A 233 17.21 -13.83 20.23
CA ASP A 233 17.40 -14.18 21.65
C ASP A 233 17.49 -12.92 22.54
N VAL A 234 16.83 -11.84 22.11
CA VAL A 234 16.99 -10.51 22.71
C VAL A 234 15.67 -9.89 23.16
N GLY A 235 14.52 -10.51 22.88
CA GLY A 235 13.21 -9.99 23.25
C GLY A 235 13.08 -9.68 24.75
N THR A 236 13.63 -10.53 25.61
CA THR A 236 13.60 -10.30 27.08
C THR A 236 14.37 -9.04 27.48
N ARG A 237 15.57 -8.82 26.90
CA ARG A 237 16.41 -7.65 27.20
C ARG A 237 15.84 -6.36 26.60
N LEU A 238 15.26 -6.46 25.40
CA LEU A 238 14.55 -5.35 24.77
C LEU A 238 13.35 -4.91 25.62
N CYS A 239 12.63 -5.87 26.18
CA CYS A 239 11.51 -5.62 27.07
C CYS A 239 11.88 -4.77 28.30
N GLU A 240 12.99 -5.09 28.95
CA GLU A 240 13.47 -4.34 30.12
C GLU A 240 13.77 -2.86 29.83
N GLN A 241 14.02 -2.49 28.56
CA GLN A 241 14.29 -1.11 28.15
C GLN A 241 13.04 -0.30 27.84
N LEU A 242 11.87 -0.93 27.73
CA LEU A 242 10.66 -0.23 27.31
C LEU A 242 10.10 0.64 28.43
N PRO A 243 9.77 1.92 28.15
CA PRO A 243 9.21 2.79 29.16
C PRO A 243 7.78 2.38 29.53
N HIS A 244 7.45 2.50 30.82
CA HIS A 244 6.10 2.34 31.30
C HIS A 244 5.26 3.58 30.97
N LYS A 245 4.02 3.36 30.52
CA LYS A 245 3.04 4.42 30.31
C LYS A 245 1.65 3.80 30.25
N GLN A 246 0.71 4.41 30.95
CA GLN A 246 -0.69 4.05 30.83
C GLN A 246 -1.22 4.53 29.48
N ILE A 247 -1.68 3.58 28.68
CA ILE A 247 -2.25 3.79 27.35
C ILE A 247 -3.67 3.22 27.29
N GLU A 248 -4.45 3.67 26.32
CA GLU A 248 -5.72 3.04 26.00
C GLU A 248 -5.48 1.62 25.48
N ARG A 249 -6.30 0.66 25.92
CA ARG A 249 -6.18 -0.72 25.45
C ARG A 249 -6.56 -0.78 23.96
N PRO A 250 -5.64 -1.19 23.05
CA PRO A 250 -5.86 -1.10 21.61
C PRO A 250 -6.99 -2.02 21.10
N PHE A 251 -7.33 -3.06 21.85
CA PHE A 251 -8.42 -3.97 21.55
C PHE A 251 -9.35 -4.05 22.78
N PRO A 252 -10.45 -3.28 22.80
CA PRO A 252 -11.45 -3.42 23.85
C PRO A 252 -12.14 -4.78 23.71
N SER A 253 -12.31 -5.48 24.83
CA SER A 253 -12.99 -6.80 24.87
C SER A 253 -14.48 -6.73 24.50
N ASP A 254 -15.05 -5.53 24.45
CA ASP A 254 -16.41 -5.25 23.99
C ASP A 254 -16.41 -3.98 23.11
N PRO A 255 -16.38 -4.13 21.77
CA PRO A 255 -16.42 -3.01 20.83
C PRO A 255 -17.68 -2.15 20.96
N MET A 256 -18.80 -2.75 21.36
CA MET A 256 -20.07 -2.05 21.53
C MET A 256 -20.09 -1.20 22.80
N ALA A 257 -19.49 -1.69 23.89
CA ALA A 257 -19.29 -0.88 25.10
C ALA A 257 -18.41 0.35 24.84
N TYR A 258 -17.37 0.22 24.01
CA TYR A 258 -16.50 1.34 23.63
C TYR A 258 -17.27 2.41 22.85
N LEU A 259 -18.09 2.00 21.87
CA LEU A 259 -18.95 2.91 21.09
C LEU A 259 -19.99 3.67 21.92
N VAL A 260 -20.42 3.12 23.06
CA VAL A 260 -21.41 3.72 23.96
C VAL A 260 -20.74 4.58 25.06
N GLY A 261 -19.44 4.84 24.96
CA GLY A 261 -18.72 5.75 25.85
C GLY A 261 -18.40 5.19 27.23
N ARG A 262 -18.36 3.86 27.40
CA ARG A 262 -17.88 3.25 28.67
C ARG A 262 -16.39 3.53 28.87
N PRO A 263 -15.90 3.62 30.13
CA PRO A 263 -14.56 4.08 30.43
C PRO A 263 -13.50 3.23 29.71
N VAL A 264 -12.55 3.94 29.09
CA VAL A 264 -11.43 3.35 28.37
C VAL A 264 -10.60 2.53 29.34
N MET A 265 -10.58 1.20 29.15
CA MET A 265 -9.67 0.36 29.91
C MET A 265 -8.25 0.78 29.56
N LYS A 266 -7.48 1.19 30.58
CA LYS A 266 -6.06 1.49 30.41
C LYS A 266 -5.24 0.22 30.63
N THR A 267 -4.16 0.09 29.88
CA THR A 267 -3.13 -0.91 30.10
C THR A 267 -1.77 -0.23 30.18
N ASP A 268 -0.81 -0.86 30.82
CA ASP A 268 0.58 -0.41 30.76
C ASP A 268 1.20 -0.81 29.41
N PHE A 269 1.82 0.15 28.71
CA PHE A 269 2.45 -0.06 27.40
C PHE A 269 3.54 -1.12 27.46
N HIS A 270 4.47 -1.01 28.41
CA HIS A 270 5.53 -2.00 28.60
C HIS A 270 4.93 -3.40 28.78
N SER A 271 3.98 -3.56 29.71
CA SER A 271 3.37 -4.86 30.00
C SER A 271 2.62 -5.44 28.80
N TRP A 272 1.91 -4.60 28.03
CA TRP A 272 1.18 -5.02 26.83
C TRP A 272 2.14 -5.43 25.71
N VAL A 273 3.13 -4.58 25.40
CA VAL A 273 4.16 -4.87 24.38
C VAL A 273 4.98 -6.09 24.77
N CYS A 274 5.37 -6.26 26.02
CA CYS A 274 6.18 -7.41 26.43
C CYS A 274 5.46 -8.75 26.41
N ASN A 275 4.14 -8.74 26.49
CA ASN A 275 3.34 -9.94 26.22
C ASN A 275 3.19 -10.22 24.71
N PHE A 276 3.17 -9.17 23.88
CA PHE A 276 2.92 -9.29 22.44
C PHE A 276 4.21 -9.34 21.60
N GLU A 277 5.05 -8.31 21.67
CA GLU A 277 6.27 -8.09 20.88
C GLU A 277 7.44 -8.99 21.26
N ARG A 278 7.51 -9.46 22.51
CA ARG A 278 8.52 -10.46 22.92
C ARG A 278 8.48 -11.69 22.01
N SER A 279 7.27 -12.10 21.61
CA SER A 279 7.09 -13.20 20.66
C SER A 279 7.49 -12.85 19.23
N MET A 280 7.45 -11.57 18.83
CA MET A 280 7.72 -11.15 17.45
C MET A 280 9.20 -10.87 17.18
N VAL A 281 9.94 -10.32 18.15
CA VAL A 281 11.38 -10.09 18.02
C VAL A 281 12.16 -11.40 18.00
N ASP A 282 11.75 -12.36 18.84
CA ASP A 282 12.38 -13.67 18.91
C ASP A 282 11.82 -14.66 17.85
N ALA A 283 10.82 -14.25 17.06
CA ALA A 283 10.19 -15.10 16.04
C ALA A 283 11.12 -15.43 14.88
N ARG A 284 11.19 -16.73 14.59
CA ARG A 284 11.87 -17.32 13.43
C ARG A 284 10.90 -17.51 12.27
N VAL A 285 11.45 -17.78 11.09
CA VAL A 285 10.66 -18.08 9.88
C VAL A 285 9.75 -19.31 10.09
N THR A 286 10.23 -20.30 10.84
CA THR A 286 9.46 -21.51 11.20
C THR A 286 8.20 -21.19 11.98
N ASP A 287 8.23 -20.16 12.83
CA ASP A 287 7.07 -19.75 13.62
C ASP A 287 6.00 -19.11 12.73
N GLY A 288 6.42 -18.39 11.69
CA GLY A 288 5.52 -17.88 10.65
C GLY A 288 4.83 -19.01 9.86
N LEU A 289 5.58 -20.02 9.43
CA LEU A 289 5.03 -21.20 8.76
C LEU A 289 4.03 -21.94 9.65
N HIS A 290 4.38 -22.15 10.93
CA HIS A 290 3.51 -22.79 11.90
C HIS A 290 2.24 -21.96 12.15
N LYS A 291 2.36 -20.63 12.25
CA LYS A 291 1.24 -19.71 12.40
C LYS A 291 0.26 -19.81 11.23
N VAL A 292 0.75 -19.79 9.99
CA VAL A 292 -0.10 -19.97 8.80
C VAL A 292 -0.76 -21.36 8.80
N GLY A 293 -0.01 -22.41 9.13
CA GLY A 293 -0.54 -23.78 9.19
C GLY A 293 -1.64 -23.98 10.24
N THR A 294 -1.55 -23.30 11.39
CA THR A 294 -2.50 -23.41 12.50
C THR A 294 -3.68 -22.44 12.41
N PHE A 295 -3.59 -21.41 11.57
CA PHE A 295 -4.67 -20.43 11.39
C PHE A 295 -5.93 -21.01 10.72
N GLY A 296 -5.75 -22.08 9.95
CA GLY A 296 -6.83 -22.80 9.27
C GLY A 296 -7.09 -22.29 7.85
N ALA A 297 -7.44 -23.22 6.95
CA ALA A 297 -7.63 -22.94 5.53
C ALA A 297 -8.85 -22.05 5.23
N GLY A 298 -9.92 -22.16 6.03
CA GLY A 298 -11.17 -21.42 5.81
C GLY A 298 -10.99 -19.90 5.88
N PRO A 299 -10.48 -19.36 7.01
CA PRO A 299 -10.24 -17.92 7.13
C PRO A 299 -9.21 -17.38 6.13
N LEU A 300 -8.13 -18.13 5.84
CA LEU A 300 -7.15 -17.76 4.81
C LEU A 300 -7.79 -17.69 3.42
N LEU A 301 -8.64 -18.66 3.06
CA LEU A 301 -9.36 -18.66 1.78
C LEU A 301 -10.33 -17.49 1.67
N ALA A 302 -11.07 -17.17 2.74
CA ALA A 302 -11.95 -16.00 2.77
C ALA A 302 -11.14 -14.69 2.56
N SER A 303 -10.03 -14.54 3.28
CA SER A 303 -9.12 -13.41 3.15
C SER A 303 -8.52 -13.29 1.74
N PHE A 304 -8.19 -14.44 1.11
CA PHE A 304 -7.75 -14.52 -0.28
C PHE A 304 -8.81 -14.01 -1.25
N VAL A 305 -10.03 -14.52 -1.14
CA VAL A 305 -11.14 -14.19 -2.05
C VAL A 305 -11.48 -12.70 -1.99
N VAL A 306 -11.53 -12.12 -0.78
CA VAL A 306 -11.74 -10.68 -0.60
C VAL A 306 -10.60 -9.89 -1.23
N GLY A 307 -9.35 -10.33 -1.05
CA GLY A 307 -8.18 -9.72 -1.68
C GLY A 307 -8.23 -9.73 -3.21
N VAL A 308 -8.57 -10.87 -3.81
CA VAL A 308 -8.77 -11.01 -5.26
C VAL A 308 -9.89 -10.10 -5.75
N LEU A 309 -10.98 -9.97 -4.99
CA LEU A 309 -12.08 -9.07 -5.34
C LEU A 309 -11.61 -7.61 -5.38
N TYR A 310 -10.86 -7.15 -4.37
CA TYR A 310 -10.25 -5.81 -4.39
C TYR A 310 -9.35 -5.60 -5.60
N PHE A 311 -8.54 -6.59 -5.94
CA PHE A 311 -7.67 -6.54 -7.11
C PHE A 311 -8.47 -6.37 -8.41
N VAL A 312 -9.44 -7.26 -8.66
CA VAL A 312 -10.23 -7.28 -9.88
C VAL A 312 -11.06 -6.00 -10.02
N VAL A 313 -11.74 -5.57 -8.96
CA VAL A 313 -12.59 -4.36 -8.99
C VAL A 313 -11.74 -3.10 -9.19
N SER A 314 -10.59 -2.98 -8.51
CA SER A 314 -9.70 -1.81 -8.66
C SER A 314 -9.13 -1.71 -10.08
N LEU A 315 -8.73 -2.85 -10.65
CA LEU A 315 -8.21 -2.91 -12.01
C LEU A 315 -9.29 -2.57 -13.04
N TRP A 316 -10.49 -3.14 -12.88
CA TRP A 316 -11.65 -2.83 -13.72
C TRP A 316 -12.08 -1.37 -13.62
N ALA A 317 -12.13 -0.80 -12.40
CA ALA A 317 -12.46 0.60 -12.19
C ALA A 317 -11.44 1.53 -12.84
N THR A 318 -10.14 1.20 -12.72
CA THR A 318 -9.05 1.94 -13.36
C THR A 318 -9.18 1.92 -14.88
N GLN A 319 -9.44 0.75 -15.47
CA GLN A 319 -9.69 0.62 -16.92
C GLN A 319 -10.93 1.41 -17.35
N SER A 320 -12.01 1.34 -16.57
CA SER A 320 -13.28 2.03 -16.88
C SER A 320 -13.13 3.55 -16.83
N CYS A 321 -12.38 4.08 -15.86
CA CYS A 321 -12.14 5.52 -15.72
C CYS A 321 -11.12 6.04 -16.73
N SER A 322 -10.06 5.28 -17.01
CA SER A 322 -8.99 5.69 -17.94
C SER A 322 -9.34 5.45 -19.42
N GLY A 323 -10.18 4.47 -19.73
CA GLY A 323 -10.46 4.01 -21.09
C GLY A 323 -9.41 3.08 -21.69
N VAL A 324 -8.27 2.88 -21.04
CA VAL A 324 -7.20 2.04 -21.54
C VAL A 324 -7.44 0.60 -21.09
N ALA A 325 -7.55 -0.32 -22.05
CA ALA A 325 -7.73 -1.72 -21.76
C ALA A 325 -6.48 -2.33 -21.10
N VAL A 326 -6.67 -3.16 -20.07
CA VAL A 326 -5.56 -3.90 -19.43
C VAL A 326 -4.83 -4.80 -20.44
N SER A 327 -5.53 -5.28 -21.47
CA SER A 327 -4.90 -6.05 -22.56
C SER A 327 -3.79 -5.27 -23.28
N ALA A 328 -3.90 -3.93 -23.38
CA ALA A 328 -2.86 -3.09 -23.97
C ALA A 328 -1.59 -3.07 -23.09
N LEU A 329 -1.77 -3.09 -21.77
CA LEU A 329 -0.64 -3.24 -20.84
C LEU A 329 -0.03 -4.64 -20.97
N LEU A 330 -0.86 -5.68 -21.03
CA LEU A 330 -0.40 -7.07 -21.16
C LEU A 330 0.38 -7.29 -22.46
N SER A 331 -0.02 -6.65 -23.56
CA SER A 331 0.76 -6.70 -24.80
C SER A 331 2.15 -6.09 -24.67
N GLU A 332 2.29 -5.02 -23.88
CA GLU A 332 3.60 -4.37 -23.63
C GLU A 332 4.53 -5.23 -22.77
N VAL A 333 3.95 -6.01 -21.86
CA VAL A 333 4.70 -6.94 -21.00
C VAL A 333 5.06 -8.23 -21.76
N ARG A 334 4.35 -8.56 -22.85
CA ARG A 334 4.60 -9.78 -23.63
C ARG A 334 6.04 -9.79 -24.15
N GLY A 335 6.77 -10.86 -23.83
CA GLY A 335 8.21 -10.98 -24.13
C GLY A 335 9.16 -10.36 -23.08
N LYS A 336 8.63 -9.73 -22.02
CA LYS A 336 9.38 -9.13 -20.91
C LYS A 336 8.98 -9.70 -19.54
N LEU A 337 8.34 -10.87 -19.54
CA LEU A 337 7.67 -11.46 -18.35
C LEU A 337 8.61 -11.95 -17.25
N THR A 338 9.90 -12.18 -17.53
CA THR A 338 10.82 -12.76 -16.56
C THR A 338 10.90 -11.95 -15.26
N ALA A 339 11.10 -10.63 -15.35
CA ALA A 339 11.21 -9.79 -14.16
C ALA A 339 9.88 -9.69 -13.38
N PRO A 340 8.72 -9.43 -14.02
CA PRO A 340 7.43 -9.47 -13.34
C PRO A 340 7.10 -10.82 -12.68
N ILE A 341 7.41 -11.95 -13.32
CA ILE A 341 7.20 -13.28 -12.73
C ILE A 341 8.07 -13.47 -11.48
N LEU A 342 9.34 -13.07 -11.53
CA LEU A 342 10.21 -13.13 -10.35
C LEU A 342 9.74 -12.17 -9.24
N GLY A 343 9.27 -10.97 -9.60
CA GLY A 343 8.67 -10.03 -8.66
C GLY A 343 7.39 -10.57 -8.01
N LEU A 344 6.55 -11.29 -8.77
CA LEU A 344 5.39 -11.97 -8.22
C LEU A 344 5.79 -13.15 -7.32
N ALA A 345 6.79 -13.93 -7.73
CA ALA A 345 7.32 -15.02 -6.91
C ALA A 345 7.89 -14.52 -5.57
N ALA A 346 8.45 -13.31 -5.54
CA ALA A 346 8.92 -12.67 -4.31
C ALA A 346 7.79 -12.40 -3.29
N MET A 347 6.51 -12.37 -3.71
CA MET A 347 5.38 -12.26 -2.78
C MET A 347 5.05 -13.57 -2.07
N VAL A 348 5.44 -14.74 -2.62
CA VAL A 348 5.10 -16.06 -2.05
C VAL A 348 5.54 -16.23 -0.59
N PRO A 349 6.77 -15.85 -0.20
CA PRO A 349 7.19 -15.91 1.20
C PRO A 349 6.23 -15.17 2.16
N LEU A 350 5.61 -14.07 1.73
CA LEU A 350 4.67 -13.32 2.56
C LEU A 350 3.39 -14.11 2.84
N PHE A 351 2.87 -14.85 1.85
CA PHE A 351 1.67 -15.69 2.00
C PHE A 351 1.92 -16.91 2.88
N ILE A 352 3.11 -17.52 2.79
CA ILE A 352 3.41 -18.74 3.56
C ILE A 352 3.84 -18.43 5.01
N THR A 353 4.31 -17.22 5.31
CA THR A 353 4.80 -16.85 6.65
C THR A 353 3.89 -15.89 7.42
N ALA A 354 2.84 -15.36 6.81
CA ALA A 354 1.91 -14.44 7.45
C ALA A 354 0.46 -14.66 7.04
N VAL A 355 -0.45 -14.29 7.94
CA VAL A 355 -1.90 -14.57 7.85
C VAL A 355 -2.71 -13.41 7.25
N ASP A 356 -2.06 -12.26 6.99
CA ASP A 356 -2.68 -11.04 6.47
C ASP A 356 -2.93 -11.11 4.94
N TRP A 357 -3.57 -12.16 4.43
CA TRP A 357 -3.65 -12.42 2.99
C TRP A 357 -4.39 -11.33 2.20
N THR A 358 -5.43 -10.72 2.77
CA THR A 358 -6.10 -9.56 2.16
C THR A 358 -5.13 -8.38 2.00
N ARG A 359 -4.24 -8.14 2.97
CA ARG A 359 -3.21 -7.08 2.87
C ARG A 359 -2.26 -7.34 1.71
N TRP A 360 -1.78 -8.57 1.58
CA TRP A 360 -0.89 -8.96 0.48
C TRP A 360 -1.53 -8.72 -0.89
N TRP A 361 -2.83 -8.98 -1.00
CA TRP A 361 -3.59 -8.63 -2.19
C TRP A 361 -3.76 -7.11 -2.40
N VAL A 362 -3.93 -6.32 -1.34
CA VAL A 362 -3.96 -4.84 -1.45
C VAL A 362 -2.63 -4.32 -1.98
N LEU A 363 -1.49 -4.86 -1.53
CA LEU A 363 -0.16 -4.49 -2.04
C LEU A 363 0.06 -4.96 -3.49
N ILE A 364 -0.40 -6.16 -3.87
CA ILE A 364 -0.41 -6.60 -5.29
C ILE A 364 -1.26 -5.64 -6.13
N THR A 365 -2.42 -5.24 -5.62
CA THR A 365 -3.31 -4.28 -6.27
C THR A 365 -2.60 -2.94 -6.48
N PHE A 366 -1.95 -2.41 -5.46
CA PHE A 366 -1.12 -1.22 -5.58
C PHE A 366 -0.04 -1.38 -6.66
N ASN A 367 0.77 -2.44 -6.57
CA ASN A 367 1.86 -2.70 -7.52
C ASN A 367 1.42 -2.74 -8.98
N VAL A 368 0.24 -3.29 -9.27
CA VAL A 368 -0.29 -3.40 -10.64
C VAL A 368 -1.01 -2.12 -11.05
N VAL A 369 -1.94 -1.64 -10.23
CA VAL A 369 -2.80 -0.50 -10.57
C VAL A 369 -1.99 0.79 -10.70
N LEU A 370 -0.95 0.99 -9.87
CA LEU A 370 -0.05 2.14 -10.00
C LEU A 370 0.59 2.19 -11.40
N ILE A 371 1.05 1.04 -11.90
CA ILE A 371 1.65 0.95 -13.24
C ILE A 371 0.59 1.12 -14.33
N CYS A 372 -0.61 0.58 -14.17
CA CYS A 372 -1.74 0.86 -15.06
C CYS A 372 -2.00 2.37 -15.14
N VAL A 373 -2.13 3.05 -14.00
CA VAL A 373 -2.39 4.49 -13.91
C VAL A 373 -1.29 5.26 -14.63
N LEU A 374 -0.02 5.05 -14.28
CA LEU A 374 1.10 5.75 -14.92
C LEU A 374 1.17 5.49 -16.43
N TYR A 375 0.96 4.23 -16.84
CA TYR A 375 0.90 3.85 -18.25
C TYR A 375 -0.22 4.56 -18.99
N THR A 376 -1.39 4.76 -18.36
CA THR A 376 -2.52 5.46 -18.98
C THR A 376 -2.30 6.94 -19.18
N THR A 377 -1.45 7.59 -18.37
CA THR A 377 -1.26 9.05 -18.44
C THR A 377 -0.65 9.56 -19.75
N SER A 378 0.00 8.68 -20.51
CA SER A 378 0.62 8.97 -21.80
C SER A 378 -0.17 8.41 -23.00
N ARG A 379 -1.36 7.87 -22.76
CA ARG A 379 -2.15 7.16 -23.77
C ARG A 379 -3.31 8.03 -24.26
N PRO A 380 -3.54 8.14 -25.59
CA PRO A 380 -4.54 9.05 -26.15
C PRO A 380 -5.97 8.75 -25.70
N GLU A 381 -6.26 7.52 -25.28
CA GLU A 381 -7.57 7.10 -24.78
C GLU A 381 -8.01 7.86 -23.53
N ILE A 382 -7.06 8.32 -22.70
CA ILE A 382 -7.37 9.12 -21.51
C ILE A 382 -7.87 10.52 -21.86
N ASP A 383 -7.56 10.99 -23.07
CA ASP A 383 -7.98 12.31 -23.57
C ASP A 383 -9.31 12.25 -24.34
N GLN A 384 -9.90 11.06 -24.49
CA GLN A 384 -11.18 10.88 -25.18
C GLN A 384 -12.37 11.19 -24.27
N PRO A 385 -13.52 11.61 -24.85
CA PRO A 385 -14.75 11.80 -24.09
C PRO A 385 -15.18 10.50 -23.38
N THR A 386 -15.88 10.67 -22.26
CA THR A 386 -16.47 9.57 -21.49
C THR A 386 -17.93 9.35 -21.86
N THR A 387 -18.47 8.18 -21.55
CA THR A 387 -19.89 7.86 -21.76
C THR A 387 -20.66 7.92 -20.44
N ARG A 388 -21.98 8.12 -20.52
CA ARG A 388 -22.86 8.16 -19.33
C ARG A 388 -22.71 6.93 -18.44
N ARG A 389 -22.54 5.76 -19.06
CA ARG A 389 -22.33 4.48 -18.38
C ARG A 389 -21.07 4.50 -17.51
N HIS A 390 -19.95 5.01 -18.03
CA HIS A 390 -18.70 5.08 -17.28
C HIS A 390 -18.76 6.09 -16.13
N VAL A 391 -19.49 7.20 -16.30
CA VAL A 391 -19.74 8.15 -15.21
C VAL A 391 -20.53 7.49 -14.08
N TRP A 392 -21.60 6.75 -14.39
CA TRP A 392 -22.36 6.01 -13.37
C TRP A 392 -21.51 4.94 -12.68
N ILE A 393 -20.72 4.18 -13.43
CA ILE A 393 -19.78 3.21 -12.86
C ILE A 393 -18.83 3.91 -11.88
N PHE A 394 -18.23 5.02 -12.28
CA PHE A 394 -17.34 5.81 -11.44
C PHE A 394 -18.03 6.27 -10.15
N LEU A 395 -19.25 6.83 -10.24
CA LEU A 395 -20.00 7.27 -9.07
C LEU A 395 -20.32 6.13 -8.10
N CYS A 396 -20.72 4.97 -8.63
CA CYS A 396 -20.96 3.79 -7.80
C CYS A 396 -19.67 3.33 -7.12
N VAL A 397 -18.59 3.20 -7.88
CA VAL A 397 -17.29 2.72 -7.37
C VAL A 397 -16.71 3.67 -6.33
N ILE A 398 -16.68 4.97 -6.60
CA ILE A 398 -16.12 5.96 -5.67
C ILE A 398 -16.93 6.00 -4.38
N THR A 399 -18.26 5.88 -4.45
CA THR A 399 -19.12 5.83 -3.27
C THR A 399 -18.87 4.59 -2.43
N ILE A 400 -18.81 3.42 -3.07
CA ILE A 400 -18.54 2.14 -2.39
C ILE A 400 -17.17 2.19 -1.70
N PHE A 401 -16.13 2.60 -2.42
CA PHE A 401 -14.77 2.64 -1.88
C PHE A 401 -14.53 3.76 -0.86
N ALA A 402 -15.25 4.88 -0.97
CA ALA A 402 -15.18 5.95 0.03
C ALA A 402 -15.85 5.58 1.36
N VAL A 403 -16.84 4.68 1.36
CA VAL A 403 -17.56 4.29 2.57
C VAL A 403 -16.95 3.05 3.22
N ILE A 404 -16.48 2.08 2.42
CA ILE A 404 -15.91 0.85 2.95
C ILE A 404 -14.52 1.13 3.52
N PRO A 405 -14.25 0.81 4.80
CA PRO A 405 -12.92 0.93 5.38
C PRO A 405 -12.02 -0.20 4.86
N THR A 406 -11.65 -0.14 3.58
CA THR A 406 -10.82 -1.16 2.92
C THR A 406 -9.47 -1.34 3.62
N GLY A 407 -8.97 -0.28 4.29
CA GLY A 407 -7.78 -0.35 5.14
C GLY A 407 -7.95 -1.19 6.41
N ALA A 408 -9.17 -1.35 6.92
CA ALA A 408 -9.47 -2.19 8.08
C ALA A 408 -9.74 -3.66 7.72
N ALA A 409 -9.75 -4.01 6.42
CA ALA A 409 -10.02 -5.37 5.94
C ALA A 409 -8.98 -6.42 6.37
N LEU A 410 -7.92 -5.99 7.07
CA LEU A 410 -6.94 -6.82 7.78
C LEU A 410 -7.58 -7.86 8.73
N HIS A 411 -8.82 -7.63 9.16
CA HIS A 411 -9.51 -8.48 10.14
C HIS A 411 -10.53 -9.46 9.53
N ILE A 412 -10.73 -9.47 8.20
CA ILE A 412 -11.67 -10.42 7.57
C ILE A 412 -11.00 -11.80 7.51
N GLY A 413 -11.35 -12.65 8.48
CA GLY A 413 -10.74 -13.97 8.69
C GLY A 413 -9.61 -13.98 9.73
N GLY A 414 -9.28 -12.85 10.36
CA GLY A 414 -8.41 -12.83 11.54
C GLY A 414 -9.04 -13.54 12.73
N PRO A 415 -8.29 -14.13 13.67
CA PRO A 415 -8.87 -14.43 14.98
C PRO A 415 -9.41 -13.12 15.53
N ASN A 416 -10.64 -13.17 16.05
CA ASN A 416 -11.08 -12.19 17.02
C ASN A 416 -10.01 -12.20 18.12
N PHE A 417 -9.18 -11.15 18.18
CA PHE A 417 -8.26 -10.94 19.28
C PHE A 417 -9.04 -10.38 20.47
#